data_AF-A0A8T4A6G1-F1
#
_entry.id   AF-A0A8T4A6G1-F1
#
_cell.length_a   1.000
_cell.length_b   1.000
_cell.length_c   1.000
_cell.angle_alpha   90.00
_cell.angle_beta   90.00
_cell.angle_gamma   90.00
#
_symmetry.space_group_name_H-M   'P 1'
#
loop_
_entity.id
_entity.type
_entity.pdbx_description
1 polymer ?
#
loop_
_entity_poly.entity_id
_entity_poly.type
_entity_poly.pdbx_seq_one_letter_code
_entity_poly.pdbx_strand_id
1 'polypeptide(L)'
;MNTASSAIFMDESREADIIGRLLEVQKKNGWLPRKEVERIAKETRTPLAKVYGIATFYDFFSLNLHKKKEEIRKCLNHDCRLKGSEIIESS
;
A
#
# COMPACT_ATOMS: atom_id res chain seq x y z
N MET A 1 -7.63 -36.43 0.66
CA MET A 1 -7.83 -35.53 1.82
C MET A 1 -6.62 -34.61 1.90
N ASN A 2 -6.78 -33.33 1.56
CA ASN A 2 -6.04 -32.19 2.15
C ASN A 2 -6.64 -30.91 1.56
N THR A 3 -7.61 -30.35 2.28
CA THR A 3 -8.41 -29.16 1.94
C THR A 3 -7.64 -27.83 2.05
N ALA A 4 -6.34 -27.86 2.32
CA ALA A 4 -5.53 -26.66 2.56
C ALA A 4 -5.10 -25.92 1.28
N SER A 5 -4.98 -26.61 0.15
CA SER A 5 -4.42 -26.00 -1.07
C SER A 5 -5.39 -25.01 -1.77
N SER A 6 -6.70 -25.26 -1.70
CA SER A 6 -7.71 -24.38 -2.31
C SER A 6 -7.96 -23.08 -1.52
N ALA A 7 -7.69 -23.07 -0.21
CA ALA A 7 -7.83 -21.87 0.61
C ALA A 7 -6.70 -20.86 0.38
N ILE A 8 -5.48 -21.35 0.10
CA ILE A 8 -4.30 -20.51 -0.12
C ILE A 8 -4.45 -19.66 -1.40
N PHE A 9 -4.99 -20.24 -2.48
CA PHE A 9 -5.25 -19.51 -3.73
C PHE A 9 -6.34 -18.42 -3.61
N MET A 10 -7.32 -18.58 -2.70
CA MET A 10 -8.36 -17.57 -2.48
C MET A 10 -7.87 -16.39 -1.62
N ASP A 11 -6.90 -16.59 -0.73
CA ASP A 11 -6.41 -15.53 0.17
C ASP A 11 -5.52 -14.51 -0.57
N GLU A 12 -4.64 -14.96 -1.48
CA GLU A 12 -3.85 -14.05 -2.33
C GLU A 12 -4.75 -13.12 -3.15
N SER A 13 -5.85 -13.66 -3.71
CA SER A 13 -6.80 -12.86 -4.49
C SER A 13 -7.53 -11.82 -3.63
N ARG A 14 -7.81 -12.12 -2.35
CA ARG A 14 -8.44 -11.18 -1.42
C ARG A 14 -7.51 -10.07 -0.99
N GLU A 15 -6.24 -10.37 -0.72
CA GLU A 15 -5.26 -9.34 -0.38
C GLU A 15 -4.98 -8.42 -1.57
N ALA A 16 -4.84 -8.98 -2.77
CA ALA A 16 -4.71 -8.18 -3.99
C ALA A 16 -5.91 -7.23 -4.21
N ASP A 17 -7.14 -7.69 -3.96
CA ASP A 17 -8.35 -6.83 -4.03
C ASP A 17 -8.31 -5.71 -2.98
N ILE A 18 -7.93 -6.01 -1.74
CA ILE A 18 -7.79 -5.00 -0.68
C ILE A 18 -6.75 -3.94 -1.08
N ILE A 19 -5.57 -4.37 -1.53
CA ILE A 19 -4.50 -3.47 -1.99
C ILE A 19 -5.00 -2.60 -3.15
N GLY A 20 -5.70 -3.18 -4.12
CA GLY A 20 -6.33 -2.47 -5.24
C GLY A 20 -7.30 -1.39 -4.79
N ARG A 21 -8.21 -1.70 -3.87
CA ARG A 21 -9.18 -0.73 -3.32
C ARG A 21 -8.49 0.40 -2.55
N LEU A 22 -7.48 0.08 -1.74
CA LEU A 22 -6.70 1.08 -1.01
C LEU A 22 -5.94 2.00 -1.98
N LEU A 23 -5.42 1.46 -3.09
CA LEU A 23 -4.77 2.22 -4.15
C LEU A 23 -5.74 3.23 -4.80
N GLU A 24 -6.96 2.81 -5.12
CA GLU A 24 -7.98 3.70 -5.71
C GLU A 24 -8.35 4.85 -4.77
N VAL A 25 -8.56 4.55 -3.49
CA VAL A 25 -8.85 5.58 -2.48
C VAL A 25 -7.70 6.58 -2.39
N GLN A 26 -6.46 6.09 -2.31
CA GLN A 26 -5.29 6.97 -2.21
C GLN A 26 -5.08 7.80 -3.49
N LYS A 27 -5.34 7.26 -4.68
CA LYS A 27 -5.30 8.02 -5.94
C LYS A 27 -6.33 9.14 -5.96
N LYS A 28 -7.54 8.90 -5.44
CA LYS A 28 -8.62 9.89 -5.41
C LYS A 28 -8.37 10.99 -4.38
N ASN A 29 -7.88 10.63 -3.19
CA ASN A 29 -7.78 11.55 -2.05
C ASN A 29 -6.37 12.12 -1.85
N GLY A 30 -5.34 11.51 -2.43
CA GLY A 30 -3.92 11.82 -2.19
C GLY A 30 -3.33 11.17 -0.93
N TRP A 31 -4.19 10.62 -0.07
CA TRP A 31 -3.86 9.93 1.18
C TRP A 31 -4.97 8.91 1.48
N LEU A 32 -4.79 8.14 2.55
CA LEU A 32 -5.68 7.04 2.91
C LEU A 32 -6.40 7.34 4.24
N PRO A 33 -7.64 7.86 4.21
CA PRO A 33 -8.41 8.16 5.42
C PRO A 33 -8.78 6.91 6.19
N ARG A 34 -8.70 6.99 7.53
CA ARG A 34 -9.15 5.93 8.44
C ARG A 34 -10.55 5.41 8.13
N LYS A 35 -11.50 6.33 7.84
CA LYS A 35 -12.88 5.96 7.49
C LYS A 35 -12.97 5.08 6.23
N GLU A 36 -12.10 5.31 5.25
CA GLU A 36 -12.06 4.51 4.03
C GLU A 36 -11.45 3.13 4.27
N VAL A 37 -10.42 3.04 5.11
CA VAL A 37 -9.84 1.75 5.56
C VAL A 37 -10.89 0.93 6.29
N GLU A 38 -11.64 1.55 7.21
CA GLU A 38 -12.75 0.91 7.93
C GLU A 38 -13.88 0.48 7.00
N ARG A 39 -14.19 1.27 5.96
CA ARG A 39 -15.17 0.91 4.93
C ARG A 39 -14.72 -0.33 4.15
N ILE A 40 -13.47 -0.36 3.67
CA ILE A 40 -12.91 -1.48 2.91
C ILE A 40 -12.86 -2.75 3.75
N ALA A 41 -12.51 -2.65 5.05
CA ALA A 41 -12.53 -3.79 5.96
C ALA A 41 -13.94 -4.41 6.09
N LYS A 42 -14.98 -3.56 6.18
CA LYS A 42 -16.38 -4.01 6.23
C LYS A 42 -16.81 -4.65 4.91
N GLU A 43 -16.50 -4.04 3.76
CA GLU A 43 -16.89 -4.54 2.44
C GLU A 43 -16.24 -5.88 2.11
N THR A 44 -14.96 -6.04 2.44
CA THR A 44 -14.19 -7.26 2.18
C THR A 44 -14.36 -8.33 3.28
N ARG A 45 -15.16 -8.03 4.32
CA ARG A 45 -15.35 -8.86 5.52
C ARG A 45 -14.03 -9.33 6.11
N THR A 46 -13.06 -8.42 6.13
CA THR A 46 -11.71 -8.68 6.62
C THR A 46 -11.53 -7.93 7.95
N PRO A 47 -10.90 -8.53 8.97
CA PRO A 47 -10.64 -7.84 10.23
C PRO A 47 -9.91 -6.52 9.98
N LEU A 48 -10.38 -5.45 10.64
CA LEU A 48 -9.81 -4.11 10.48
C LEU A 48 -8.30 -4.09 10.72
N ALA A 49 -7.83 -4.88 11.70
CA ALA A 49 -6.41 -5.03 11.99
C ALA A 49 -5.58 -5.57 10.81
N LYS A 50 -6.13 -6.50 10.01
CA LYS A 50 -5.43 -7.06 8.83
C LYS A 50 -5.35 -6.01 7.72
N VAL A 51 -6.43 -5.28 7.44
CA VAL A 51 -6.43 -4.19 6.45
C VAL A 51 -5.52 -3.04 6.87
N TYR A 52 -5.53 -2.69 8.15
CA TYR A 52 -4.58 -1.72 8.69
C TYR A 52 -3.14 -2.19 8.58
N GLY A 53 -2.87 -3.47 8.89
CA GLY A 53 -1.55 -4.07 8.71
C GLY A 53 -1.04 -3.90 7.29
N ILE A 54 -1.86 -4.23 6.29
CA ILE A 54 -1.55 -4.02 4.87
C ILE A 54 -1.28 -2.53 4.59
N ALA A 55 -2.15 -1.64 5.05
CA ALA A 55 -2.02 -0.20 4.81
C ALA A 55 -0.79 0.43 5.48
N THR A 56 -0.29 -0.13 6.58
CA THR A 56 0.93 0.35 7.27
C THR A 56 2.20 -0.34 6.79
N PHE A 57 2.10 -1.56 6.26
CA PHE A 57 3.26 -2.37 5.87
C PHE A 57 3.91 -1.90 4.58
N TYR A 58 3.11 -1.42 3.62
CA TYR A 58 3.64 -0.90 2.35
C TYR A 58 3.96 0.59 2.46
N ASP A 59 5.22 0.94 2.22
CA ASP A 59 5.72 2.33 2.12
C ASP A 59 5.01 3.18 1.06
N PHE A 60 4.26 2.54 0.14
CA PHE A 60 3.48 3.23 -0.85
C PHE A 60 2.28 3.99 -0.24
N PHE A 61 1.66 3.45 0.81
CA PHE A 61 0.46 4.03 1.40
C PHE A 61 0.78 5.15 2.37
N SER A 62 -0.08 6.17 2.41
CA SER A 62 0.08 7.35 3.25
C SER A 62 -1.18 7.57 4.06
N LEU A 63 -1.12 7.21 5.34
CA LEU A 63 -2.25 7.30 6.28
C LEU A 63 -2.50 8.73 6.79
N ASN A 64 -1.59 9.65 6.49
CA ASN A 64 -1.65 11.04 6.93
C ASN A 64 -1.80 12.00 5.75
N LEU A 65 -2.49 13.12 5.99
CA LEU A 65 -2.75 14.18 5.00
C LEU A 65 -1.48 14.90 4.52
N HIS A 66 -0.36 14.76 5.24
CA HIS A 66 0.88 15.51 5.04
C HIS A 66 1.73 15.07 3.84
N LYS A 67 1.15 14.43 2.83
CA LYS A 67 1.90 14.18 1.59
C LYS A 67 2.09 15.51 0.86
N LYS A 68 3.35 15.91 0.66
CA LYS A 68 3.68 17.07 -0.16
C LYS A 68 3.02 16.91 -1.53
N LYS A 69 2.49 18.01 -2.07
CA LYS A 69 1.85 18.08 -3.40
C LYS A 69 2.76 17.54 -4.52
N GLU A 70 4.07 17.54 -4.28
CA GLU A 70 5.12 16.96 -5.12
C GLU A 70 5.99 16.05 -4.24
N GLU A 71 5.97 14.74 -4.52
CA GLU A 71 6.79 13.74 -3.86
C GLU A 71 7.86 13.25 -4.85
N ILE A 72 9.11 13.68 -4.64
CA ILE A 72 10.26 13.19 -5.42
C ILE A 72 10.82 11.96 -4.71
N ARG A 73 10.83 10.81 -5.40
CA ARG A 73 11.43 9.57 -4.90
C ARG A 73 12.77 9.32 -5.58
N LYS A 74 13.84 9.25 -4.79
CA LYS A 74 15.19 8.91 -5.26
C LYS A 74 15.45 7.43 -5.08
N CYS A 75 15.97 6.78 -6.12
CA CYS A 75 16.45 5.40 -6.01
C CYS A 75 17.72 5.37 -5.16
N LEU A 76 17.68 4.63 -4.06
CA LEU A 76 18.80 4.48 -3.11
C LEU A 76 19.58 3.16 -3.28
N ASN A 77 19.17 2.32 -4.23
CA ASN A 77 19.83 1.05 -4.52
C ASN A 77 21.26 1.26 -5.02
N HIS A 78 22.13 0.28 -4.76
CA HIS A 78 23.54 0.32 -5.15
C HIS A 78 23.74 0.63 -6.64
N ASP A 79 22.97 -0.03 -7.51
CA ASP A 79 23.04 0.17 -8.96
C ASP A 79 22.69 1.61 -9.38
N CYS A 80 21.74 2.23 -8.69
CA CYS A 80 21.37 3.62 -8.93
C CYS A 80 22.47 4.58 -8.44
N ARG A 81 23.12 4.28 -7.30
CA ARG A 81 24.23 5.07 -6.79
C ARG A 81 25.43 5.04 -7.73
N LEU A 82 25.79 3.87 -8.26
CA LEU A 82 26.85 3.74 -9.28
C LEU A 82 26.58 4.58 -10.54
N LYS A 83 25.30 4.78 -10.88
CA LYS A 83 24.86 5.63 -12.00
C LYS A 83 24.75 7.12 -11.63
N GLY A 84 25.22 7.52 -10.45
CA GLY A 84 25.24 8.92 -10.02
C GLY A 84 23.92 9.41 -9.43
N SER A 85 23.02 8.53 -8.95
CA SER A 85 21.78 8.98 -8.30
C SER A 85 22.08 9.87 -7.08
N GLU A 86 23.22 9.70 -6.43
CA GLU A 86 23.69 10.51 -5.30
C GLU A 86 23.77 12.02 -5.64
N ILE A 87 24.10 12.37 -6.89
CA ILE A 87 24.25 13.75 -7.38
C ILE A 87 22.92 14.50 -7.42
N ILE A 88 21.79 13.77 -7.49
CA ILE A 88 20.45 14.35 -7.47
C ILE A 88 20.09 14.64 -6.00
N GLU A 89 20.40 15.83 -5.51
CA GLU A 89 19.87 16.34 -4.24
C GLU A 89 18.52 17.03 -4.46
N SER A 90 17.48 16.51 -3.84
CA SER A 90 16.17 17.16 -3.77
C SER A 90 16.22 18.24 -2.67
N SER A 91 16.38 19.51 -3.08
CA SER A 91 16.22 20.70 -2.22
C SER A 91 14.77 21.00 -1.87
#